data_AF-A0AAN6DIR0-F1
#
_entry.id   AF-A0AAN6DIR0-F1
#
_cell.length_a   1.000
_cell.length_b   1.000
_cell.length_c   1.000
_cell.angle_alpha   90.00
_cell.angle_beta   90.00
_cell.angle_gamma   90.00
#
_symmetry.space_group_name_H-M   'P 1'
#
loop_
_entity.id
_entity.type
_entity.pdbx_description
1 polymer ?
#
loop_
_entity_poly.entity_id
_entity_poly.type
_entity_poly.pdbx_seq_one_letter_code
_entity_poly.pdbx_strand_id
1 'polypeptide(L)'
;MPNENLDNKTLRRLETQTDDKPSFVEKVDNEIKVKFYPDSPTQRVHKDAFLTKTASKFYDPCAKSSQMAIRCMENHDEDYKEVCGEYFRAFRECKKEWMKERRKDGGIW
;
A
#
# COMPACT_ATOMS: atom_id res chain seq x y z
N MET A 1 29.05 13.29 8.87
CA MET A 1 27.62 12.89 8.84
C MET A 1 26.80 14.14 9.13
N PRO A 2 25.96 14.65 8.21
CA PRO A 2 25.02 15.72 8.53
C PRO A 2 23.65 15.15 8.86
N ASN A 3 23.14 15.45 10.06
CA ASN A 3 21.75 15.27 10.46
C ASN A 3 20.90 16.32 9.74
N GLU A 4 20.09 15.89 8.77
CA GLU A 4 19.10 16.76 8.13
C GLU A 4 17.76 16.59 8.85
N ASN A 5 17.50 17.48 9.82
CA ASN A 5 16.13 17.70 10.29
C ASN A 5 15.37 18.40 9.16
N LEU A 6 14.58 17.63 8.41
CA LEU A 6 13.67 18.18 7.42
C LEU A 6 12.71 19.17 8.09
N ASP A 7 12.61 20.38 7.55
CA ASP A 7 11.72 21.40 8.09
C ASP A 7 10.24 21.04 7.88
N ASN A 8 9.37 21.51 8.77
CA ASN A 8 7.93 21.21 8.75
C ASN A 8 7.23 21.63 7.43
N LYS A 9 7.78 22.59 6.68
CA LYS A 9 7.21 23.02 5.40
C LYS A 9 7.63 22.07 4.27
N THR A 10 8.86 21.54 4.32
CA THR A 10 9.31 20.45 3.44
C THR A 10 8.60 19.14 3.77
N LEU A 11 8.38 18.81 5.05
CA LEU A 11 7.52 17.69 5.46
C LEU A 11 6.11 17.82 4.89
N ARG A 12 5.45 18.98 5.07
CA ARG A 12 4.12 19.22 4.47
C ARG A 12 4.14 19.17 2.95
N ARG A 13 5.20 19.64 2.29
CA ARG A 13 5.34 19.57 0.83
C ARG A 13 5.47 18.13 0.35
N LEU A 14 6.26 17.31 1.03
CA LEU A 14 6.41 15.88 0.76
C LEU A 14 5.11 15.11 1.03
N GLU A 15 4.40 15.44 2.11
CA GLU A 15 3.04 14.94 2.39
C GLU A 15 2.03 15.33 1.30
N THR A 16 2.15 16.53 0.71
CA THR A 16 1.30 16.98 -0.41
C THR A 16 1.76 16.48 -1.78
N GLN A 17 2.98 15.96 -1.92
CA GLN A 17 3.51 15.38 -3.16
C GLN A 17 3.18 13.90 -3.32
N THR A 18 2.80 13.23 -2.23
CA THR A 18 2.15 11.91 -2.31
C THR A 18 0.65 12.14 -2.52
N ASP A 19 0.18 12.03 -3.76
CA ASP A 19 -1.25 12.12 -4.12
C ASP A 19 -2.14 11.01 -3.50
N ASP A 20 -1.58 10.17 -2.62
CA ASP A 20 -2.27 9.10 -1.91
C ASP A 20 -3.02 9.63 -0.68
N LYS A 21 -4.07 10.42 -0.87
CA LYS A 21 -5.11 10.52 0.15
C LYS A 21 -5.81 9.16 0.21
N PRO A 22 -5.72 8.40 1.32
CA PRO A 22 -6.34 7.08 1.40
C PRO A 22 -7.87 7.22 1.30
N SER A 23 -8.46 6.64 0.26
CA SER A 23 -9.91 6.53 0.07
C SER A 23 -10.43 5.30 0.82
N PHE A 24 -10.74 5.45 2.11
CA PHE A 24 -11.30 4.34 2.90
C PHE A 24 -12.75 4.01 2.52
N VAL A 25 -13.46 4.91 1.83
CA VAL A 25 -14.84 4.72 1.40
C VAL A 25 -14.97 5.16 -0.05
N GLU A 26 -15.37 4.24 -0.91
CA GLU A 26 -15.63 4.47 -2.33
C GLU A 26 -17.11 4.18 -2.64
N LYS A 27 -17.79 5.11 -3.31
CA LYS A 27 -19.15 4.89 -3.81
C LYS A 27 -19.05 4.40 -5.25
N VAL A 28 -19.36 3.14 -5.50
CA VAL A 28 -19.33 2.52 -6.83
C VAL A 28 -20.75 2.04 -7.13
N ASP A 29 -21.39 2.58 -8.17
CA ASP A 29 -22.73 2.15 -8.63
C ASP A 29 -23.81 2.13 -7.54
N ASN A 30 -23.90 3.19 -6.72
CA ASN A 30 -24.75 3.28 -5.53
C ASN A 30 -24.43 2.29 -4.39
N GLU A 31 -23.37 1.50 -4.50
CA GLU A 31 -22.84 0.63 -3.43
C GLU A 31 -21.71 1.34 -2.68
N ILE A 32 -21.75 1.31 -1.34
CA ILE A 32 -20.68 1.81 -0.49
C ILE A 32 -19.65 0.70 -0.31
N LYS A 33 -18.50 0.82 -0.98
CA LYS A 33 -17.36 -0.09 -0.80
C LYS A 33 -16.39 0.52 0.19
N VAL A 34 -16.15 -0.19 1.29
CA VAL A 34 -15.17 0.20 2.29
C VAL A 34 -13.83 -0.45 1.94
N LYS A 35 -12.79 0.37 1.79
CA LYS A 35 -11.42 -0.06 1.56
C LYS A 35 -10.67 -0.01 2.89
N PHE A 36 -10.14 -1.15 3.31
CA PHE A 36 -9.54 -1.33 4.64
C PHE A 36 -8.02 -1.12 4.67
N TYR A 37 -7.42 -0.63 3.58
CA TYR A 37 -5.98 -0.52 3.44
C TYR A 37 -5.60 0.80 2.76
N PRO A 38 -4.44 1.40 3.11
CA PRO A 38 -4.09 2.75 2.68
C PRO A 38 -3.48 2.83 1.28
N ASP A 39 -2.99 1.72 0.73
CA ASP A 39 -2.39 1.66 -0.61
C ASP A 39 -3.45 1.70 -1.72
N SER A 40 -3.03 2.04 -2.93
CA SER A 40 -3.89 2.01 -4.12
C SER A 40 -3.22 1.21 -5.23
N PRO A 41 -3.21 -0.13 -5.12
CA PRO A 41 -2.29 -0.97 -5.87
C PRO A 41 -2.54 -1.02 -7.38
N THR A 42 -3.69 -0.52 -7.81
CA THR A 42 -4.15 -0.46 -9.21
C THR A 42 -3.85 0.89 -9.87
N GLN A 43 -3.27 1.85 -9.16
CA GLN A 43 -2.87 3.13 -9.76
C GLN A 43 -1.81 2.96 -10.86
N ARG A 44 -1.87 3.85 -11.87
CA ARG A 44 -0.97 3.84 -13.03
C ARG A 44 0.51 3.89 -12.63
N VAL A 45 0.87 4.68 -11.61
CA VAL A 45 2.25 4.80 -11.12
C VAL A 45 2.84 3.45 -10.73
N HIS A 46 2.02 2.55 -10.16
CA HIS A 46 2.48 1.23 -9.78
C HIS A 46 2.63 0.28 -10.98
N LYS A 47 1.80 0.45 -12.01
CA LYS A 47 1.95 -0.26 -13.27
C LYS A 47 3.25 0.11 -13.95
N ASP A 48 3.52 1.42 -14.08
CA ASP A 48 4.73 1.94 -14.70
C ASP A 48 5.97 1.44 -13.94
N ALA A 49 5.98 1.59 -12.61
CA ALA A 49 7.08 1.11 -11.78
C ALA A 49 7.29 -0.41 -11.84
N PHE A 50 6.21 -1.20 -11.96
CA PHE A 50 6.32 -2.64 -12.15
C PHE A 50 6.96 -2.99 -13.49
N LEU A 51 6.58 -2.30 -14.57
CA LEU A 51 7.08 -2.54 -15.92
C LEU A 51 8.53 -2.11 -16.11
N THR A 52 8.95 -1.01 -15.46
CA THR A 52 10.30 -0.46 -15.58
C THR A 52 11.31 -1.05 -14.59
N LYS A 53 10.87 -1.92 -13.67
CA LYS A 53 11.80 -2.52 -12.70
C LYS A 53 12.83 -3.41 -13.40
N THR A 54 14.03 -3.47 -12.85
CA THR A 54 15.06 -4.39 -13.34
C THR A 54 14.60 -5.83 -13.18
N ALA A 55 15.01 -6.70 -14.12
CA ALA A 55 14.77 -8.14 -14.01
C ALA A 55 15.20 -8.64 -12.62
N SER A 56 14.41 -9.56 -12.06
CA SER A 56 14.58 -10.12 -10.70
C SER A 56 14.32 -9.18 -9.52
N LYS A 57 14.04 -7.88 -9.73
CA LYS A 57 13.69 -6.97 -8.62
C LYS A 57 12.24 -7.21 -8.15
N PHE A 58 12.08 -7.37 -6.83
CA PHE A 58 10.77 -7.43 -6.21
C PHE A 58 10.11 -6.05 -6.23
N TYR A 59 8.80 -6.03 -6.51
CA TYR A 59 8.00 -4.82 -6.49
C TYR A 59 6.68 -5.13 -5.78
N ASP A 60 6.34 -4.29 -4.80
CA ASP A 60 5.15 -4.43 -3.98
C ASP A 60 4.34 -3.12 -4.00
N PRO A 61 3.19 -3.09 -4.69
CA PRO A 61 2.29 -1.94 -4.63
C PRO A 61 1.48 -1.86 -3.33
N CYS A 62 1.62 -2.84 -2.42
CA CYS A 62 0.99 -2.89 -1.10
C CYS A 62 2.00 -2.63 0.04
N ALA A 63 3.07 -1.88 -0.26
CA ALA A 63 4.19 -1.68 0.65
C ALA A 63 3.77 -1.02 1.98
N LYS A 64 2.80 -0.08 1.99
CA LYS A 64 2.37 0.60 3.21
C LYS A 64 1.60 -0.35 4.13
N SER A 65 0.68 -1.13 3.58
CA SER A 65 -0.05 -2.20 4.30
C SER A 65 0.90 -3.25 4.85
N SER A 66 1.91 -3.64 4.06
CA SER A 66 2.95 -4.59 4.47
C SER A 66 3.76 -4.06 5.65
N GLN A 67 4.23 -2.82 5.59
CA GLN A 67 4.94 -2.17 6.69
C GLN A 67 4.09 -2.05 7.96
N MET A 68 2.78 -1.78 7.84
CA MET A 68 1.89 -1.75 9.01
C MET A 68 1.77 -3.12 9.68
N ALA A 69 1.65 -4.18 8.89
CA ALA A 69 1.63 -5.54 9.41
C ALA A 69 2.96 -5.93 10.09
N ILE A 70 4.10 -5.57 9.47
CA ILE A 70 5.44 -5.80 10.05
C ILE A 70 5.60 -5.05 11.36
N ARG A 71 5.26 -3.76 11.40
CA ARG A 71 5.34 -2.95 12.63
C ARG A 71 4.49 -3.51 13.75
N CYS A 72 3.33 -4.08 13.45
CA CYS A 72 2.54 -4.75 14.48
C CYS A 72 3.29 -5.97 15.03
N MET A 73 3.83 -6.83 14.16
CA MET A 73 4.62 -7.99 14.62
C MET A 73 5.84 -7.59 15.44
N GLU A 74 6.54 -6.51 15.08
CA GLU A 74 7.69 -5.98 15.82
C GLU A 74 7.37 -5.57 17.27
N ASN A 75 6.09 -5.35 17.59
CA ASN A 75 5.63 -4.98 18.95
C ASN A 75 4.90 -6.14 19.66
N HIS A 76 4.71 -7.28 19.00
CA HIS A 76 3.83 -8.38 19.44
C HIS A 76 4.47 -9.75 19.13
N ASP A 77 5.48 -10.17 19.87
CA ASP A 77 6.23 -11.39 19.52
C ASP A 77 5.45 -12.70 19.68
N GLU A 78 4.59 -12.80 20.71
CA GLU A 78 3.87 -14.05 21.05
C GLU A 78 2.40 -14.05 20.58
N ASP A 79 1.76 -12.88 20.49
CA ASP A 79 0.32 -12.70 20.25
C ASP A 79 0.00 -11.99 18.93
N TYR A 80 0.98 -11.84 18.01
CA TYR A 80 0.77 -11.16 16.72
C TYR A 80 -0.36 -11.75 15.88
N LYS A 81 -0.67 -13.05 16.01
CA LYS A 81 -1.70 -13.68 15.17
C LYS A 81 -3.08 -13.13 15.50
N GLU A 82 -3.35 -12.93 16.79
CA GLU A 82 -4.59 -12.41 17.32
C GLU A 82 -4.62 -10.88 17.20
N VAL A 83 -3.56 -10.19 17.61
CA VAL A 83 -3.52 -8.72 17.66
C VAL A 83 -3.37 -8.09 16.28
N CYS A 84 -2.54 -8.66 15.41
CA CYS A 84 -2.22 -8.07 14.11
C CYS A 84 -3.15 -8.52 12.98
N GLY A 85 -4.22 -9.25 13.29
CA GLY A 85 -5.13 -9.86 12.31
C GLY A 85 -5.69 -8.88 11.27
N GLU A 86 -6.08 -7.68 11.69
CA GLU A 86 -6.63 -6.65 10.79
C GLU A 86 -5.55 -6.07 9.86
N TYR A 87 -4.31 -5.90 10.31
CA TYR A 87 -3.21 -5.48 9.45
C TYR A 87 -2.89 -6.51 8.37
N PHE A 88 -2.90 -7.81 8.73
CA PHE A 88 -2.75 -8.87 7.75
C PHE A 88 -3.92 -8.93 6.77
N ARG A 89 -5.15 -8.70 7.24
CA ARG A 89 -6.33 -8.63 6.37
C ARG A 89 -6.21 -7.47 5.37
N ALA A 90 -5.81 -6.29 5.83
CA ALA A 90 -5.58 -5.11 4.99
C ALA A 90 -4.57 -5.43 3.86
N PHE A 91 -3.41 -6.02 4.20
CA PHE A 91 -2.41 -6.44 3.22
C PHE A 91 -2.95 -7.48 2.22
N ARG A 92 -3.70 -8.49 2.70
CA ARG A 92 -4.29 -9.52 1.83
C ARG A 92 -5.30 -8.94 0.84
N GLU A 93 -6.17 -8.04 1.30
CA GLU A 93 -7.16 -7.41 0.41
C GLU A 93 -6.48 -6.48 -0.61
N CYS A 94 -5.44 -5.73 -0.22
CA CYS A 94 -4.63 -4.96 -1.18
C CYS A 94 -4.03 -5.86 -2.27
N LYS A 95 -3.37 -6.95 -1.87
CA LYS A 95 -2.74 -7.88 -2.80
C LYS A 95 -3.77 -8.56 -3.71
N LYS A 96 -4.95 -8.88 -3.17
CA LYS A 96 -6.06 -9.47 -3.92
C LYS A 96 -6.58 -8.52 -4.99
N GLU A 97 -6.73 -7.24 -4.69
CA GLU A 97 -7.12 -6.22 -5.68
C GLU A 97 -6.07 -6.13 -6.80
N TRP A 98 -4.79 -6.02 -6.43
CA TRP A 98 -3.70 -5.99 -7.40
C TRP A 98 -3.73 -7.21 -8.32
N MET A 99 -3.76 -8.41 -7.75
CA MET A 99 -3.73 -9.67 -8.51
C MET A 99 -4.97 -9.83 -9.41
N LYS A 100 -6.13 -9.31 -8.99
CA LYS A 100 -7.35 -9.28 -9.81
C LYS A 100 -7.13 -8.42 -11.05
N GLU A 101 -6.53 -7.25 -10.89
CA GLU A 101 -6.23 -6.35 -12.02
C GLU A 101 -5.17 -6.93 -12.95
N ARG A 102 -4.10 -7.54 -12.40
CA ARG A 102 -3.08 -8.22 -13.22
C ARG A 102 -3.66 -9.32 -14.11
N ARG A 103 -4.63 -10.08 -13.58
CA ARG A 103 -5.31 -11.14 -14.33
C ARG A 103 -6.21 -10.57 -15.43
N LYS A 104 -6.89 -9.44 -15.18
CA LYS A 104 -7.73 -8.78 -16.19
C LYS A 104 -6.91 -8.23 -17.35
N ASP A 105 -5.75 -7.64 -17.05
CA ASP A 105 -4.83 -7.09 -18.04
C ASP A 105 -3.99 -8.16 -18.76
N GLY A 106 -4.37 -9.45 -18.67
CA GLY A 106 -3.72 -10.54 -19.40
C GLY A 106 -2.27 -10.80 -19.01
N GLY A 107 -1.85 -10.41 -17.80
CA GLY A 107 -0.47 -10.59 -17.34
C GLY A 107 0.54 -9.59 -17.90
N ILE A 108 0.08 -8.48 -18.50
CA ILE A 108 0.93 -7.35 -18.88
C ILE A 108 1.45 -6.62 -17.64
N TRP A 109 0.69 -6.62 -16.55
CA TRP A 109 1.17 -6.25 -15.22
C TRP A 109 2.14 -7.24 -14.61
#